data_AF-A0A8T4JEZ3-F1
#
_entry.id   AF-A0A8T4JEZ3-F1
#
_cell.length_a   1.000
_cell.length_b   1.000
_cell.length_c   1.000
_cell.angle_alpha   90.00
_cell.angle_beta   90.00
_cell.angle_gamma   90.00
#
_symmetry.space_group_name_H-M   'P 1'
#
loop_
_entity.id
_entity.type
_entity.pdbx_description
1 polymer ?
#
loop_
_entity_poly.entity_id
_entity_poly.type
_entity_poly.pdbx_seq_one_letter_code
_entity_poly.pdbx_strand_id
1 'polypeptide(L)' 'MALLTVRCPRCGHDQKYQPMGGDITQKSKKCVYCPRTFKVYGSLPKSRIVAVE' A
#
# COMPACT_ATOMS: atom_id res chain seq x y z
N MET A 1 6.34 -0.14 15.13
CA MET A 1 5.39 -0.01 14.00
C MET A 1 6.07 -0.55 12.75
N ALA A 2 5.46 -1.52 12.05
CA ALA A 2 6.04 -2.11 10.84
C ALA A 2 5.97 -1.13 9.65
N LEU A 3 7.10 -0.97 8.93
CA LEU A 3 7.16 -0.26 7.67
C LEU A 3 6.82 -1.25 6.55
N LEU A 4 5.79 -0.95 5.76
CA LEU A 4 5.35 -1.81 4.68
C LEU A 4 5.69 -1.19 3.33
N THR A 5 5.91 -2.03 2.33
CA THR A 5 6.00 -1.57 0.95
C THR A 5 4.66 -1.85 0.28
N VAL A 6 4.11 -0.86 -0.41
CA VAL A 6 2.88 -1.03 -1.20
C VAL A 6 3.08 -0.70 -2.66
N ARG A 7 2.47 -1.49 -3.56
CA ARG A 7 2.51 -1.28 -5.00
C ARG A 7 1.30 -0.49 -5.49
N CYS A 8 1.53 0.57 -6.26
CA CYS A 8 0.44 1.32 -6.89
C CYS A 8 -0.18 0.52 -8.06
N PRO A 9 -1.50 0.31 -8.10
CA PRO A 9 -2.14 -0.43 -9.19
C PRO A 9 -2.14 0.29 -10.54
N ARG A 10 -1.86 1.59 -10.57
CA ARG A 10 -1.91 2.40 -11.80
C ARG A 10 -0.54 2.53 -12.46
N CYS A 11 0.48 2.90 -11.69
CA CYS A 11 1.83 3.13 -12.22
C CYS A 11 2.81 2.00 -11.90
N GLY A 12 2.40 0.98 -11.13
CA GLY A 12 3.26 -0.15 -10.78
C GLY A 12 4.41 0.17 -9.82
N HIS A 13 4.63 1.44 -9.46
CA HIS A 13 5.69 1.82 -8.53
C HIS A 13 5.40 1.39 -7.10
N ASP A 14 6.48 0.95 -6.44
CA ASP A 14 6.51 0.54 -5.05
C ASP A 14 6.85 1.73 -4.16
N GLN A 15 6.20 1.83 -3.00
CA GLN A 15 6.37 2.95 -2.09
C GLN A 15 6.21 2.53 -0.64
N LYS A 16 6.97 3.19 0.23
CA LYS A 16 6.88 2.97 1.67
C LYS A 16 5.52 3.43 2.20
N TYR A 17 4.96 2.63 3.11
CA TYR A 17 3.74 2.89 3.82
C TYR A 17 3.93 2.60 5.30
N GLN A 18 3.76 3.64 6.11
CA GLN A 18 3.73 3.53 7.55
C GLN A 18 2.32 3.86 8.03
N PRO A 19 1.55 2.87 8.49
CA PRO A 19 0.24 3.13 9.06
C PRO A 19 0.39 3.76 10.45
N MET A 20 -0.22 4.94 10.64
CA MET A 20 -0.47 5.48 11.98
C MET A 20 -1.64 4.70 12.61
N GLY A 21 -1.33 3.56 13.22
CA GLY A 21 -2.25 2.75 14.04
C GLY A 21 -3.24 1.85 13.27
N GLY A 22 -3.53 0.68 13.85
CA GLY A 22 -4.62 -0.21 13.44
C GLY A 22 -4.39 -1.01 12.15
N ASP A 23 -5.47 -1.67 11.72
CA ASP A 23 -5.50 -2.49 10.51
C ASP A 23 -5.31 -1.63 9.25
N ILE A 24 -4.38 -2.04 8.39
CA ILE A 24 -4.03 -1.30 7.17
C ILE A 24 -4.87 -1.67 5.97
N THR A 25 -5.58 -2.80 6.04
CA THR A 25 -6.11 -3.57 4.91
C THR A 25 -7.39 -3.00 4.32
N GLN A 26 -7.76 -1.77 4.73
CA GLN A 26 -8.84 -0.98 4.14
C GLN A 26 -8.51 0.51 4.07
N LYS A 27 -7.27 0.92 4.38
CA LYS A 27 -6.87 2.33 4.35
C LYS A 27 -6.60 2.78 2.91
N SER A 28 -7.03 3.99 2.60
CA SER A 28 -6.71 4.66 1.34
C SER A 28 -5.32 5.28 1.42
N LYS A 29 -4.49 5.03 0.40
CA LYS A 29 -3.18 5.65 0.22
C LYS A 29 -3.11 6.39 -1.10
N LYS A 30 -2.60 7.61 -1.07
CA LYS A 30 -2.20 8.36 -2.26
C LYS A 30 -0.82 7.88 -2.71
N CYS A 31 -0.65 7.62 -4.00
CA CYS A 31 0.64 7.31 -4.58
C CYS A 31 1.54 8.56 -4.60
N VAL A 32 2.82 8.39 -4.28
CA VAL A 32 3.81 9.49 -4.35
C VAL A 32 4.26 9.78 -5.79
N TYR A 33 4.16 8.79 -6.69
CA TYR A 33 4.60 8.90 -8.09
C TYR A 33 3.47 9.31 -9.06
N CYS A 34 2.21 9.06 -8.70
CA CYS A 34 1.07 9.46 -9.52
C CYS A 34 -0.05 10.03 -8.64
N PRO A 35 -0.91 10.93 -9.16
CA PRO A 35 -1.97 11.58 -8.38
C PRO A 35 -3.13 10.64 -8.00
N ARG A 36 -2.95 9.31 -8.08
CA ARG A 36 -3.98 8.32 -7.81
C ARG A 36 -4.01 7.94 -6.32
N THR A 37 -5.22 7.93 -5.76
CA THR A 37 -5.52 7.31 -4.47
C THR A 37 -6.06 5.91 -4.69
N PHE A 38 -5.59 4.94 -3.90
CA PHE A 38 -6.03 3.54 -3.95
C PHE A 38 -6.19 2.97 -2.55
N LYS A 39 -7.02 1.94 -2.41
CA LYS A 39 -7.19 1.20 -1.16
C LYS A 39 -6.11 0.12 -1.05
N VAL A 40 -5.49 0.02 0.12
CA VAL A 40 -4.59 -1.09 0.48
C VAL A 40 -5.47 -2.20 1.00
N TYR A 41 -5.36 -3.39 0.41
CA TYR A 41 -6.02 -4.61 0.87
C TYR A 41 -4.97 -5.58 1.43
N GLY A 42 -5.36 -6.41 2.39
CA GLY A 42 -4.50 -7.46 2.97
C GLY A 42 -4.78 -8.85 2.44
N SER A 43 -5.84 -9.03 1.64
CA SER A 43 -6.13 -10.32 1.01
C SER A 43 -5.16 -10.57 -0.15
N LEU A 44 -4.52 -11.74 -0.19
CA LEU A 44 -3.53 -12.14 -1.21
C LEU A 44 -3.88 -11.72 -2.65
N PRO A 45 -5.07 -12.00 -3.21
CA PRO A 45 -5.38 -11.69 -4.61
C PRO A 45 -5.51 -10.19 -4.92
N LYS A 46 -5.75 -9.36 -3.90
CA LYS A 46 -5.87 -7.90 -4.04
C LYS A 46 -4.80 -7.16 -3.25
N SER A 47 -3.85 -7.91 -2.67
CA SER A 47 -2.87 -7.38 -1.75
C SER A 47 -2.08 -6.33 -2.50
N ARG A 48 -2.02 -5.15 -1.90
CA ARG A 48 -1.12 -4.10 -2.37
C ARG A 48 0.16 -4.10 -1.58
N ILE A 49 0.25 -4.91 -0.52
CA ILE A 49 1.43 -5.06 0.32
C ILE A 49 2.38 -6.01 -0.39
N VAL A 50 3.60 -5.54 -0.63
CA VAL A 50 4.68 -6.31 -1.21
C VAL A 50 5.50 -6.87 -0.06
N ALA A 51 5.80 -8.18 -0.08
CA ALA A 51 6.75 -8.75 0.86
C ALA A 51 8.10 -8.06 0.66
N VAL A 52 8.65 -7.51 1.74
CA VAL A 52 10.03 -7.05 1.77
C VAL A 52 10.79 -8.25 2.32
N GLU A 53 11.53 -8.94 1.45
CA GLU A 53 12.50 -9.98 1.88
C GLU A 53 13.61 -9.37 2.73
#